data_AF-X1H7V4-F1
#
_entry.id   AF-X1H7V4-F1
#
_cell.length_a   1.000
_cell.length_b   1.000
_cell.length_c   1.000
_cell.angle_alpha   90.00
_cell.angle_beta   90.00
_cell.angle_gamma   90.00
#
_symmetry.space_group_name_H-M   'P 1'
#
loop_
_entity.id
_entity.type
_entity.pdbx_description
1 polymer ?
#
loop_
_entity_poly.entity_id
_entity_poly.type
_entity_poly.pdbx_seq_one_letter_code
_entity_poly.pdbx_strand_id
1 'polypeptide(L)'
;KEEGLDKEDFQFIVNQWYERDLLDGLIRKYRLGGDCYFPEVNNLQEEIKQLHFSLLPGEIKRYRILGKETSKIVSKICKNIRPGETENEIRARLAQYLWSKNINPHLILIGSDERIFAYRHPIPKGKKIRKYVMVVVCAERDGLIVNMTRFVYFGLLPQELKEKLYEVAKVDASFITNTRPGKKV
;
A
#
# COMPACT_ATOMS: atom_id res chain seq x y z
N LYS A 1 5.62 -18.05 24.23
CA LYS A 1 6.57 -18.64 23.25
C LYS A 1 6.28 -17.92 21.95
N GLU A 2 7.19 -17.06 21.50
CA GLU A 2 7.09 -16.45 20.18
C GLU A 2 7.36 -17.52 19.11
N GLU A 3 6.79 -17.37 17.90
CA GLU A 3 6.78 -18.38 16.83
C GLU A 3 8.16 -18.67 16.23
N GLY A 4 9.09 -19.23 17.01
CA GLY A 4 10.41 -19.67 16.53
C GLY A 4 11.36 -18.54 16.12
N LEU A 5 11.12 -17.32 16.63
CA LEU A 5 11.95 -16.13 16.35
C LEU A 5 13.36 -16.25 16.95
N ASP A 6 13.59 -17.18 17.88
CA ASP A 6 14.85 -17.45 18.58
C ASP A 6 15.93 -18.12 17.69
N LYS A 7 15.72 -18.22 16.38
CA LYS A 7 16.55 -19.00 15.44
C LYS A 7 17.50 -18.20 14.56
N GLU A 8 17.56 -16.89 14.73
CA GLU A 8 18.44 -16.02 13.92
C GLU A 8 19.61 -15.49 14.75
N ASP A 9 20.59 -14.87 14.09
CA ASP A 9 21.84 -14.28 14.63
C ASP A 9 21.61 -13.13 15.65
N PHE A 10 20.43 -13.10 16.28
CA PHE A 10 19.96 -12.07 17.19
C PHE A 10 19.60 -12.68 18.55
N GLN A 11 19.98 -11.97 19.61
CA GLN A 11 19.53 -12.28 20.95
C GLN A 11 18.31 -11.41 21.29
N PHE A 12 17.18 -12.06 21.58
CA PHE A 12 15.99 -11.35 22.04
C PHE A 12 16.15 -10.88 23.49
N ILE A 13 15.95 -9.60 23.69
CA ILE A 13 15.81 -8.98 25.02
C ILE A 13 14.36 -8.57 25.14
N VAL A 14 13.57 -9.33 25.91
CA VAL A 14 12.13 -9.16 26.03
C VAL A 14 11.79 -8.86 27.48
N ASN A 15 11.06 -7.78 27.71
CA ASN A 15 10.39 -7.47 28.96
C ASN A 15 8.86 -7.51 28.75
N GLN A 16 8.13 -7.73 29.83
CA GLN A 16 6.67 -7.60 29.80
C GLN A 16 6.28 -6.13 29.69
N TRP A 17 5.13 -5.84 29.09
CA TRP A 17 4.64 -4.47 28.87
C TRP A 17 4.48 -3.64 30.16
N TYR A 18 4.32 -4.31 31.31
CA TYR A 18 4.20 -3.69 32.64
C TYR A 18 5.53 -3.56 33.38
N GLU A 19 6.61 -4.14 32.86
CA GLU A 19 7.95 -4.05 33.45
C GLU A 19 8.65 -2.77 32.99
N ARG A 20 9.58 -2.28 33.82
CA ARG A 20 10.42 -1.16 33.42
C ARG A 20 11.27 -1.56 32.21
N ASP A 21 11.44 -0.62 31.28
CA ASP A 21 12.24 -0.81 30.09
C ASP A 21 13.69 -1.20 30.44
N LEU A 22 14.21 -2.21 29.75
CA LEU A 22 15.58 -2.71 29.91
C LEU A 22 16.60 -1.82 29.17
N LEU A 23 16.12 -0.88 28.34
CA LEU A 23 16.93 -0.01 27.49
C LEU A 23 17.97 0.79 28.28
N ASP A 24 17.64 1.30 29.47
CA ASP A 24 18.58 2.05 30.33
C ASP A 24 19.86 1.25 30.63
N GLY A 25 19.72 -0.06 30.89
CA GLY A 25 20.84 -0.94 31.16
C GLY A 25 21.71 -1.17 29.93
N LEU A 26 21.09 -1.20 28.75
CA LEU A 26 21.78 -1.38 27.46
C LEU A 26 22.50 -0.11 27.02
N ILE A 27 21.86 1.07 27.17
CA ILE A 27 22.46 2.37 26.87
C ILE A 27 23.74 2.59 27.70
N ARG A 28 23.74 2.21 28.98
CA ARG A 28 24.93 2.32 29.84
C ARG A 28 26.07 1.39 29.42
N LYS A 29 25.75 0.23 28.81
CA LYS A 29 26.71 -0.82 28.49
C LYS A 29 27.26 -0.70 27.07
N TYR A 30 26.46 -0.19 26.13
CA TYR A 30 26.77 -0.22 24.71
C TYR A 30 26.48 1.12 24.03
N ARG A 31 27.18 1.39 22.93
CA ARG A 31 26.81 2.47 22.01
C ARG A 31 25.72 1.96 21.06
N LEU A 32 24.48 2.31 21.33
CA LEU A 32 23.32 1.84 20.56
C LEU A 32 23.01 2.74 19.36
N GLY A 33 22.47 2.13 18.32
CA GLY A 33 21.85 2.81 17.17
C GLY A 33 20.41 2.35 17.02
N GLY A 34 19.49 3.29 16.78
CA GLY A 34 18.05 3.02 16.65
C GLY A 34 17.51 3.42 15.29
N ASP A 35 16.49 2.69 14.82
CA ASP A 35 15.72 2.99 13.60
C ASP A 35 14.56 3.98 13.85
N CYS A 36 14.34 4.36 15.11
CA CYS A 36 13.50 5.46 15.52
C CYS A 36 14.15 6.21 16.70
N TYR A 37 13.53 7.32 17.10
CA TYR A 37 14.08 8.17 18.15
C TYR A 37 13.92 7.55 19.54
N PHE A 38 15.05 7.31 20.21
CA PHE A 38 15.12 7.02 21.64
C PHE A 38 16.10 7.99 22.31
N PRO A 39 15.79 8.49 23.52
CA PRO A 39 16.74 9.27 24.30
C PRO A 39 18.07 8.51 24.48
N GLU A 40 19.20 9.21 24.34
CA GLU A 40 20.55 8.67 24.57
C GLU A 40 20.99 7.54 23.61
N VAL A 41 20.20 7.22 22.58
CA VAL A 41 20.54 6.30 21.49
C VAL A 41 20.87 7.10 20.22
N ASN A 42 21.86 6.67 19.45
CA ASN A 42 22.16 7.32 18.17
C ASN A 42 21.00 7.05 17.20
N ASN A 43 20.32 8.10 16.75
CA ASN A 43 19.26 7.97 15.76
C ASN A 43 19.90 7.70 14.38
N LEU A 44 19.69 6.50 13.84
CA LEU A 44 20.17 6.05 12.53
C LEU A 44 19.03 5.90 11.51
N GLN A 45 17.85 6.48 11.81
CA GLN A 45 16.65 6.30 11.00
C GLN A 45 16.88 6.71 9.54
N GLU A 46 17.55 7.83 9.27
CA GLU A 46 17.76 8.30 7.89
C GLU A 46 18.79 7.44 7.14
N GLU A 47 19.85 6.98 7.80
CA GLU A 47 20.84 6.06 7.24
C GLU A 47 20.19 4.73 6.87
N ILE A 48 19.40 4.15 7.78
CA ILE A 48 18.67 2.89 7.55
C ILE A 48 17.66 3.06 6.41
N LYS A 49 16.90 4.16 6.41
CA LYS A 49 15.91 4.47 5.37
C LYS A 49 16.52 4.56 3.98
N GLN A 50 17.73 5.11 3.83
CA GLN A 50 18.43 5.15 2.54
C GLN A 50 18.72 3.75 2.00
N LEU A 51 18.98 2.77 2.88
CA LEU A 51 19.20 1.37 2.47
C LEU A 51 17.93 0.75 1.85
N HIS A 52 16.74 1.25 2.20
CA HIS A 52 15.46 0.75 1.67
C HIS A 52 15.06 1.38 0.32
N PHE A 53 15.77 2.40 -0.18
CA PHE A 53 15.35 3.10 -1.41
C PHE A 53 15.49 2.26 -2.67
N SER A 54 16.53 1.43 -2.74
CA SER A 54 16.83 0.59 -3.90
C SER A 54 16.45 -0.85 -3.62
N LEU A 55 15.45 -1.36 -4.33
CA LEU A 55 15.06 -2.76 -4.22
C LEU A 55 16.17 -3.68 -4.73
N LEU A 56 16.47 -4.71 -3.95
CA LEU A 56 17.34 -5.81 -4.32
C LEU A 56 16.70 -6.65 -5.45
N PRO A 57 17.49 -7.42 -6.22
CA PRO A 57 16.96 -8.24 -7.31
C PRO A 57 15.82 -9.20 -6.89
N GLY A 58 15.92 -9.77 -5.68
CA GLY A 58 14.88 -10.63 -5.10
C GLY A 58 13.59 -9.86 -4.79
N GLU A 59 13.71 -8.64 -4.27
CA GLU A 59 12.58 -7.76 -3.97
C GLU A 59 11.89 -7.31 -5.25
N ILE A 60 12.63 -6.95 -6.30
CA ILE A 60 12.07 -6.62 -7.61
C ILE A 60 11.23 -7.80 -8.15
N LYS A 61 11.73 -9.04 -8.00
CA LYS A 61 10.99 -10.23 -8.42
C LYS A 61 9.69 -10.38 -7.61
N ARG A 62 9.74 -10.28 -6.28
CA ARG A 62 8.56 -10.32 -5.41
C ARG A 62 7.56 -9.21 -5.73
N TYR A 63 8.04 -7.98 -5.95
CA TYR A 63 7.23 -6.81 -6.29
C TYR A 63 6.47 -7.01 -7.60
N ARG A 64 7.11 -7.56 -8.63
CA ARG A 64 6.46 -7.89 -9.91
C ARG A 64 5.36 -8.95 -9.75
N ILE A 65 5.61 -9.96 -8.92
CA ILE A 65 4.61 -11.00 -8.62
C ILE A 65 3.42 -10.38 -7.89
N LEU A 66 3.67 -9.63 -6.82
CA LEU A 66 2.65 -8.90 -6.07
C LEU A 66 1.83 -7.99 -6.99
N GLY A 67 2.48 -7.18 -7.82
CA GLY A 67 1.81 -6.29 -8.77
C GLY A 67 0.90 -7.03 -9.75
N LYS A 68 1.37 -8.17 -10.28
CA LYS A 68 0.56 -9.02 -11.18
C LYS A 68 -0.66 -9.61 -10.46
N GLU A 69 -0.50 -10.09 -9.24
CA GLU A 69 -1.59 -10.68 -8.46
C GLU A 69 -2.61 -9.63 -8.02
N THR A 70 -2.16 -8.50 -7.48
CA THR A 70 -3.01 -7.35 -7.14
C THR A 70 -3.78 -6.88 -8.37
N SER A 71 -3.12 -6.78 -9.54
CA SER A 71 -3.78 -6.38 -10.79
C SER A 71 -4.89 -7.34 -11.21
N LYS A 72 -4.66 -8.66 -11.10
CA LYS A 72 -5.68 -9.67 -11.39
C LYS A 72 -6.88 -9.55 -10.44
N ILE A 73 -6.62 -9.38 -9.15
CA ILE A 73 -7.68 -9.25 -8.13
C ILE A 73 -8.49 -7.98 -8.37
N VAL A 74 -7.84 -6.81 -8.51
CA VAL A 74 -8.52 -5.53 -8.76
C VAL A 74 -9.31 -5.58 -10.06
N SER A 75 -8.74 -6.14 -11.13
CA SER A 75 -9.46 -6.30 -12.40
C SER A 75 -10.68 -7.20 -12.26
N LYS A 76 -10.58 -8.30 -11.51
CA LYS A 76 -11.72 -9.18 -11.22
C LYS A 76 -12.80 -8.42 -10.45
N ILE A 77 -12.44 -7.67 -9.42
CA ILE A 77 -13.39 -6.85 -8.67
C ILE A 77 -14.06 -5.83 -9.59
N CYS A 78 -13.29 -5.00 -10.29
CA CYS A 78 -13.81 -3.96 -11.18
C CYS A 78 -14.79 -4.50 -12.24
N LYS A 79 -14.50 -5.67 -12.83
CA LYS A 79 -15.38 -6.32 -13.83
C LYS A 79 -16.71 -6.83 -13.24
N ASN A 80 -16.78 -7.05 -11.93
CA ASN A 80 -17.95 -7.64 -11.26
C ASN A 80 -18.71 -6.63 -10.38
N ILE A 81 -18.31 -5.35 -10.34
CA ILE A 81 -19.10 -4.32 -9.67
C ILE A 81 -20.40 -4.11 -10.44
N ARG A 82 -21.53 -4.00 -9.72
CA ARG A 82 -22.84 -3.69 -10.28
C ARG A 82 -23.40 -2.39 -9.72
N PRO A 83 -24.17 -1.61 -10.50
CA PRO A 83 -24.98 -0.52 -9.96
C PRO A 83 -25.89 -1.03 -8.83
N GLY A 84 -26.06 -0.22 -7.79
CA GLY A 84 -26.84 -0.57 -6.60
C GLY A 84 -26.04 -1.21 -5.46
N GLU A 85 -24.85 -1.74 -5.74
CA GLU A 85 -23.89 -2.12 -4.68
C GLU A 85 -23.40 -0.89 -3.93
N THR A 86 -23.08 -1.06 -2.65
CA THR A 86 -22.44 -0.05 -1.81
C THR A 86 -20.92 -0.09 -1.96
N GLU A 87 -20.28 1.06 -1.73
CA GLU A 87 -18.81 1.14 -1.70
C GLU A 87 -18.20 0.18 -0.66
N ASN A 88 -18.87 0.00 0.48
CA ASN A 88 -18.46 -0.94 1.53
C ASN A 88 -18.49 -2.41 1.09
N GLU A 89 -19.50 -2.84 0.32
CA GLU A 89 -19.58 -4.20 -0.20
C GLU A 89 -18.40 -4.49 -1.16
N ILE A 90 -18.05 -3.53 -2.01
CA ILE A 90 -16.89 -3.66 -2.90
C ILE A 90 -15.59 -3.73 -2.10
N ARG A 91 -15.41 -2.85 -1.10
CA ARG A 91 -14.26 -2.90 -0.20
C ARG A 91 -14.14 -4.27 0.46
N ALA A 92 -15.23 -4.80 0.99
CA ALA A 92 -15.26 -6.08 1.69
C ALA A 92 -14.81 -7.23 0.76
N ARG A 93 -15.38 -7.30 -0.45
CA ARG A 93 -14.97 -8.31 -1.44
C ARG A 93 -13.50 -8.15 -1.81
N LEU A 94 -13.03 -6.93 -2.10
CA LEU A 94 -11.62 -6.70 -2.46
C LEU A 94 -10.67 -7.14 -1.34
N ALA A 95 -10.97 -6.75 -0.09
CA ALA A 95 -10.19 -7.17 1.07
C ALA A 95 -10.14 -8.70 1.20
N GLN A 96 -11.28 -9.39 1.07
CA GLN A 96 -11.35 -10.85 1.14
C GLN A 96 -10.43 -11.52 0.10
N TYR A 97 -10.46 -11.06 -1.16
CA TYR A 97 -9.61 -11.63 -2.21
C TYR A 97 -8.12 -11.39 -1.95
N LEU A 98 -7.74 -10.21 -1.45
CA LEU A 98 -6.35 -9.90 -1.11
C LEU A 98 -5.86 -10.77 0.06
N TRP A 99 -6.62 -10.81 1.15
CA TRP A 99 -6.29 -11.64 2.32
C TRP A 99 -6.19 -13.13 1.96
N SER A 100 -7.04 -13.65 1.06
CA SER A 100 -6.95 -15.04 0.59
C SER A 100 -5.64 -15.39 -0.13
N LYS A 101 -4.83 -14.39 -0.48
CA LYS A 101 -3.53 -14.50 -1.14
C LYS A 101 -2.36 -14.05 -0.26
N ASN A 102 -2.59 -13.91 1.04
CA ASN A 102 -1.64 -13.33 1.98
C ASN A 102 -1.16 -11.95 1.52
N ILE A 103 -2.06 -11.16 0.95
CA ILE A 103 -1.81 -9.78 0.57
C ILE A 103 -2.60 -8.91 1.54
N ASN A 104 -1.88 -8.16 2.37
CA ASN A 104 -2.45 -7.29 3.38
C ASN A 104 -2.95 -5.99 2.71
N PRO A 105 -4.24 -5.66 2.79
CA PRO A 105 -4.77 -4.41 2.26
C PRO A 105 -4.48 -3.26 3.24
N HIS A 106 -3.29 -2.68 3.14
CA HIS A 106 -2.89 -1.53 3.97
C HIS A 106 -3.86 -0.34 3.81
N LEU A 107 -4.42 -0.18 2.61
CA LEU A 107 -5.49 0.77 2.33
C LEU A 107 -6.41 0.25 1.23
N ILE A 108 -7.71 0.44 1.38
CA ILE A 108 -8.70 0.34 0.30
C ILE A 108 -9.59 1.57 0.33
N LEU A 109 -9.61 2.32 -0.78
CA LEU A 109 -10.57 3.40 -1.00
C LEU A 109 -11.51 3.05 -2.16
N ILE A 110 -12.79 3.31 -1.93
CA ILE A 110 -13.85 3.11 -2.90
C ILE A 110 -14.67 4.40 -2.88
N GLY A 111 -14.57 5.17 -3.97
CA GLY A 111 -15.38 6.36 -4.18
C GLY A 111 -16.38 6.12 -5.29
N SER A 112 -17.55 6.73 -5.19
CA SER A 112 -18.58 6.60 -6.23
C SER A 112 -19.21 7.93 -6.63
N ASP A 113 -19.54 8.03 -7.92
CA ASP A 113 -20.31 9.11 -8.52
C ASP A 113 -19.76 10.51 -8.18
N GLU A 114 -20.59 11.40 -7.62
CA GLU A 114 -20.21 12.77 -7.27
C GLU A 114 -19.03 12.84 -6.29
N ARG A 115 -18.85 11.82 -5.46
CA ARG A 115 -17.81 11.81 -4.43
C ARG A 115 -16.41 11.68 -5.00
N ILE A 116 -16.27 11.13 -6.21
CA ILE A 116 -14.96 11.02 -6.90
C ILE A 116 -14.43 12.42 -7.23
N PHE A 117 -15.32 13.39 -7.46
CA PHE A 117 -14.93 14.77 -7.74
C PHE A 117 -14.80 15.63 -6.48
N ALA A 118 -15.53 15.28 -5.41
CA ALA A 118 -15.51 16.03 -4.16
C ALA A 118 -14.31 15.71 -3.25
N TYR A 119 -13.70 14.51 -3.37
CA TYR A 119 -12.66 14.06 -2.45
C TYR A 119 -11.50 13.38 -3.16
N ARG A 120 -10.27 13.77 -2.80
CA ARG A 120 -9.04 13.09 -3.24
C ARG A 120 -8.90 11.67 -2.66
N HIS A 121 -9.37 11.46 -1.44
CA HIS A 121 -9.30 10.17 -0.73
C HIS A 121 -10.68 9.75 -0.21
N PRO A 122 -11.59 9.29 -1.09
CA PRO A 122 -12.95 8.94 -0.69
C PRO A 122 -12.94 7.65 0.13
N ILE A 123 -13.04 7.80 1.45
CA ILE A 123 -13.22 6.67 2.37
C ILE A 123 -14.56 5.98 2.06
N PRO A 124 -14.59 4.64 1.91
CA PRO A 124 -15.81 3.90 1.59
C PRO A 124 -16.94 4.16 2.59
N LYS A 125 -18.17 4.29 2.08
CA LYS A 125 -19.40 4.44 2.87
C LYS A 125 -20.46 3.41 2.43
N GLY A 126 -21.59 3.38 3.13
CA GLY A 126 -22.80 2.66 2.70
C GLY A 126 -23.52 3.27 1.50
N LYS A 127 -22.86 4.16 0.72
CA LYS A 127 -23.47 4.80 -0.44
C LYS A 127 -23.60 3.79 -1.58
N LYS A 128 -24.80 3.67 -2.15
CA LYS A 128 -25.06 2.89 -3.36
C LYS A 128 -24.48 3.59 -4.59
N ILE A 129 -23.87 2.80 -5.46
CA ILE A 129 -23.24 3.23 -6.70
C ILE A 129 -24.29 3.36 -7.79
N ARG A 130 -24.17 4.39 -8.64
CA ARG A 130 -25.02 4.57 -9.82
C ARG A 130 -24.27 4.33 -11.11
N LYS A 131 -23.22 5.10 -11.39
CA LYS A 131 -22.55 5.11 -12.71
C LYS A 131 -21.03 5.06 -12.65
N TYR A 132 -20.39 5.71 -11.68
CA TYR A 132 -18.94 5.87 -11.70
C TYR A 132 -18.31 5.39 -10.40
N VAL A 133 -17.24 4.60 -10.47
CA VAL A 133 -16.56 4.04 -9.31
C VAL A 133 -15.06 4.21 -9.46
N MET A 134 -14.42 4.66 -8.40
CA MET A 134 -12.97 4.63 -8.22
C MET A 134 -12.61 3.55 -7.20
N VAL A 135 -11.67 2.68 -7.56
CA VAL A 135 -11.14 1.61 -6.71
C VAL A 135 -9.65 1.87 -6.53
N VAL A 136 -9.23 2.09 -5.28
CA VAL A 136 -7.82 2.31 -4.89
C VAL A 136 -7.41 1.25 -3.90
N VAL A 137 -6.21 0.69 -4.08
CA VAL A 137 -5.62 -0.26 -3.13
C VAL A 137 -4.14 0.05 -2.90
N CYS A 138 -3.72 -0.07 -1.64
CA CYS A 138 -2.33 -0.25 -1.23
C CYS A 138 -2.19 -1.70 -0.74
N ALA A 139 -1.64 -2.56 -1.59
CA ALA A 139 -1.54 -4.00 -1.37
C ALA A 139 -0.12 -4.34 -0.90
N GLU A 140 0.01 -4.84 0.33
CA GLU A 140 1.28 -5.16 0.96
C GLU A 140 1.51 -6.67 1.01
N ARG A 141 2.73 -7.10 0.71
CA ARG A 141 3.22 -8.45 1.01
C ARG A 141 4.73 -8.43 1.12
N ASP A 142 5.28 -9.12 2.12
CA ASP A 142 6.73 -9.24 2.37
C ASP A 142 7.42 -7.88 2.52
N GLY A 143 6.75 -6.88 3.11
CA GLY A 143 7.27 -5.53 3.29
C GLY A 143 7.21 -4.64 2.03
N LEU A 144 6.67 -5.15 0.92
CA LEU A 144 6.56 -4.41 -0.34
C LEU A 144 5.11 -3.97 -0.60
N ILE A 145 4.90 -2.72 -1.01
CA ILE A 145 3.55 -2.14 -1.21
C ILE A 145 3.32 -1.76 -2.67
N VAL A 146 2.31 -2.38 -3.30
CA VAL A 146 1.82 -2.00 -4.63
C VAL A 146 0.60 -1.07 -4.49
N ASN A 147 0.71 0.12 -5.08
CA ASN A 147 -0.40 1.08 -5.17
C ASN A 147 -1.08 0.97 -6.54
N MET A 148 -2.41 0.93 -6.56
CA MET A 148 -3.17 0.83 -7.80
C MET A 148 -4.53 1.51 -7.71
N THR A 149 -4.81 2.35 -8.71
CA THR A 149 -6.12 2.99 -8.90
C THR A 149 -6.75 2.53 -10.21
N ARG A 150 -8.03 2.19 -10.19
CA ARG A 150 -8.84 1.88 -11.38
C ARG A 150 -10.19 2.57 -11.29
N PHE A 151 -10.75 2.86 -12.45
CA PHE A 151 -12.07 3.44 -12.58
C PHE A 151 -13.01 2.51 -13.36
N VAL A 152 -14.29 2.49 -12.97
CA VAL A 152 -15.36 1.75 -13.65
C VAL A 152 -16.49 2.71 -13.94
N TYR A 153 -16.95 2.76 -15.19
CA TYR A 153 -18.10 3.55 -15.60
C TYR A 153 -19.17 2.64 -16.22
N PHE A 154 -20.42 2.79 -15.81
CA PHE A 154 -21.55 2.01 -16.31
C PHE A 154 -22.32 2.76 -17.41
N GLY A 155 -22.47 2.12 -18.57
CA GLY A 155 -23.12 2.70 -19.74
C GLY A 155 -22.14 3.39 -20.70
N LEU A 156 -22.65 4.32 -21.51
CA LEU A 156 -21.81 5.09 -22.42
C LEU A 156 -20.93 6.07 -21.64
N LEU A 157 -19.62 5.95 -21.80
CA LEU A 157 -18.64 6.82 -21.14
C LEU A 157 -18.78 8.26 -21.68
N PRO A 158 -19.02 9.27 -20.82
CA PRO A 158 -19.06 10.66 -21.23
C PRO A 158 -17.76 11.09 -21.91
N GLN A 159 -17.88 11.86 -22.99
CA GLN A 159 -16.74 12.30 -23.79
C GLN A 159 -15.70 13.04 -22.94
N GLU A 160 -16.13 13.92 -22.05
CA GLU A 160 -15.25 14.65 -21.13
C GLU A 160 -14.43 13.70 -20.22
N LEU A 161 -15.03 12.62 -19.70
CA LEU A 161 -14.31 11.64 -18.88
C LEU A 161 -13.32 10.83 -19.71
N LYS A 162 -13.68 10.50 -20.95
CA LYS A 162 -12.80 9.81 -21.88
C LYS A 162 -11.56 10.65 -22.21
N GLU A 163 -11.75 11.94 -22.47
CA GLU A 163 -10.66 12.89 -22.74
C GLU A 163 -9.75 13.06 -21.52
N LYS A 164 -10.32 13.29 -20.33
CA LYS A 164 -9.55 13.39 -19.08
C LYS A 164 -8.73 12.13 -18.82
N LEU A 165 -9.30 10.94 -19.01
CA LEU A 165 -8.59 9.68 -18.85
C LEU A 165 -7.40 9.57 -19.81
N TYR A 166 -7.58 9.99 -21.07
CA TYR A 166 -6.51 9.95 -22.07
C TYR A 166 -5.39 10.93 -21.74
N GLU A 167 -5.71 12.17 -21.35
CA GLU A 167 -4.69 13.16 -20.98
C GLU A 167 -3.92 12.75 -19.72
N VAL A 168 -4.59 12.23 -18.69
CA VAL A 168 -3.92 11.69 -17.49
C VAL A 168 -3.01 10.51 -17.85
N ALA A 169 -3.46 9.60 -18.72
CA ALA A 169 -2.64 8.47 -19.15
C ALA A 169 -1.37 8.90 -19.89
N LYS A 170 -1.40 10.01 -20.64
CA LYS A 170 -0.18 10.57 -21.26
C LYS A 170 0.80 11.09 -20.22
N VAL A 171 0.31 11.79 -19.20
CA VAL A 171 1.15 12.28 -18.09
C VAL A 171 1.79 11.09 -17.38
N ASP A 172 1.00 10.10 -16.98
CA ASP A 172 1.50 8.87 -16.33
C ASP A 172 2.57 8.18 -17.19
N ALA A 173 2.30 8.00 -18.50
CA ALA A 173 3.25 7.40 -19.42
C ALA A 173 4.55 8.22 -19.54
N SER A 174 4.47 9.55 -19.53
CA SER A 174 5.64 10.42 -19.54
C SER A 174 6.50 10.24 -18.29
N PHE A 175 5.90 10.26 -17.10
CA PHE A 175 6.62 10.01 -15.84
C PHE A 175 7.26 8.60 -15.82
N ILE A 176 6.52 7.56 -16.20
CA ILE A 176 7.02 6.17 -16.21
C ILE A 176 8.20 6.00 -17.18
N THR A 177 8.12 6.60 -18.36
CA THR A 177 9.15 6.46 -19.40
C THR A 177 10.41 7.28 -19.11
N ASN A 178 10.27 8.44 -18.48
CA ASN A 178 11.37 9.35 -18.18
C ASN A 178 12.01 9.14 -16.81
N THR A 179 11.36 8.40 -15.89
CA THR A 179 11.98 7.98 -14.63
C THR A 179 13.10 6.98 -14.92
N ARG A 180 14.33 7.50 -14.93
CA ARG A 180 15.57 6.77 -15.25
C ARG A 180 16.68 7.17 -14.27
N PRO A 181 17.62 6.28 -13.96
CA PRO A 181 18.77 6.61 -13.12
C PRO A 181 19.49 7.88 -13.58
N GLY A 182 19.83 8.76 -12.64
CA GLY A 182 20.52 10.03 -12.92
C GLY A 182 19.63 11.17 -13.46
N LYS A 183 18.34 10.93 -13.71
CA LYS A 183 17.39 12.00 -14.09
C LYS A 183 16.68 12.54 -12.85
N LYS A 184 16.58 13.87 -12.75
CA LYS A 184 15.63 14.52 -11.84
C LYS A 184 14.26 14.49 -12.50
N VAL A 185 13.25 14.05 -11.74
CA VAL A 185 11.85 13.98 -12.14
C VAL A 185 11.08 14.98 -11.30
#